data_AF-A0A1G7QA27-F1
#
_entry.id   AF-A0A1G7QA27-F1
#
_cell.length_a   1.000
_cell.length_b   1.000
_cell.length_c   1.000
_cell.angle_alpha   90.00
_cell.angle_beta   90.00
_cell.angle_gamma   90.00
#
_symmetry.space_group_name_H-M   'P 1'
#
loop_
_entity.id
_entity.type
_entity.pdbx_description
1 polymer ?
#
loop_
_entity_poly.entity_id
_entity_poly.type
_entity_poly.pdbx_seq_one_letter_code
_entity_poly.pdbx_strand_id
1 'polypeptide(L)'
;MTGFLARLFGRGTEEIPQIPGMVSGRPQPHVPAPEPTPRADDPGPDLHRAMYRSVHDDAWLFDIPDGDFVDWEGEAPPGGPFDPADCSAVLLRWFDAGLIELHQDRDPPKDAPATDLDYAAAELPRIPAEDARALLAAPERWTDATPDGFAVPVPTERGRSTPADRWP
;
A
#
# COMPACT_ATOMS: atom_id res chain seq x y z
N MET A 1 -17.63 -66.63 21.12
CA MET A 1 -17.35 -65.22 20.81
C MET A 1 -18.35 -64.39 21.61
N THR A 2 -18.16 -64.11 22.90
CA THR A 2 -17.12 -63.27 23.54
C THR A 2 -17.13 -61.87 22.91
N GLY A 3 -17.49 -60.77 23.57
CA GLY A 3 -17.94 -60.49 24.95
C GLY A 3 -18.94 -59.32 24.95
N PHE A 4 -19.88 -59.16 25.90
CA PHE A 4 -19.87 -59.10 27.37
C PHE A 4 -19.78 -57.66 27.95
N LEU A 5 -20.94 -57.22 28.43
CA LEU A 5 -21.25 -56.38 29.59
C LEU A 5 -20.93 -54.87 29.64
N ALA A 6 -22.04 -54.12 29.66
CA ALA A 6 -22.26 -52.97 30.52
C ALA A 6 -22.15 -53.32 32.02
N ARG A 7 -21.63 -52.38 32.83
CA ARG A 7 -21.89 -52.14 34.27
C ARG A 7 -21.12 -50.86 34.66
N LEU A 8 -21.77 -49.78 35.12
CA LEU A 8 -22.34 -49.48 36.45
C LEU A 8 -21.46 -48.46 37.22
N PHE A 9 -22.14 -47.42 37.69
CA PHE A 9 -21.80 -46.38 38.66
C PHE A 9 -20.73 -46.72 39.73
N GLY A 10 -19.89 -45.74 40.06
CA GLY A 10 -18.98 -45.79 41.21
C GLY A 10 -18.41 -44.41 41.57
N ARG A 11 -18.98 -43.81 42.61
CA ARG A 11 -18.66 -42.53 43.24
C ARG A 11 -17.27 -42.60 43.91
N GLY A 12 -16.38 -41.68 43.57
CA GLY A 12 -15.09 -41.50 44.26
C GLY A 12 -14.80 -40.01 44.40
N THR A 13 -14.99 -39.50 45.60
CA THR A 13 -14.71 -38.12 46.05
C THR A 13 -13.20 -37.92 46.16
N GLU A 14 -12.62 -37.07 45.31
CA GLU A 14 -11.40 -36.35 45.68
C GLU A 14 -11.80 -34.91 45.95
N GLU A 15 -12.01 -34.63 47.25
CA GLU A 15 -11.97 -33.30 47.81
C GLU A 15 -10.61 -32.67 47.48
N ILE A 16 -10.61 -31.75 46.52
CA ILE A 16 -9.53 -30.76 46.42
C ILE A 16 -9.64 -29.90 47.68
N PRO A 17 -8.60 -29.81 48.53
CA PRO A 17 -8.64 -28.99 49.72
C PRO A 17 -8.87 -27.54 49.31
N GLN A 18 -10.03 -27.00 49.71
CA GLN A 18 -10.36 -25.60 49.51
C GLN A 18 -9.42 -24.74 50.35
N ILE A 19 -8.53 -24.00 49.67
CA ILE A 19 -7.78 -22.89 50.27
C ILE A 19 -8.78 -21.74 50.47
N PRO A 20 -9.11 -21.33 51.71
CA PRO A 20 -10.02 -20.23 51.95
C PRO A 20 -9.29 -18.91 51.66
N GLY A 21 -9.74 -18.14 50.67
CA GLY A 21 -9.35 -16.74 50.53
C GLY A 21 -8.88 -16.24 49.16
N MET A 22 -9.02 -16.98 48.05
CA MET A 22 -8.80 -16.41 46.72
C MET A 22 -10.11 -16.08 46.03
N VAL A 23 -10.43 -14.79 46.00
CA VAL A 23 -11.44 -14.21 45.12
C VAL A 23 -11.09 -14.59 43.69
N SER A 24 -11.86 -15.50 43.08
CA SER A 24 -11.80 -15.74 41.63
C SER A 24 -12.35 -14.50 40.93
N GLY A 25 -11.50 -13.51 40.72
CA GLY A 25 -11.77 -12.45 39.76
C GLY A 25 -11.99 -13.09 38.40
N ARG A 26 -13.18 -12.88 37.82
CA ARG A 26 -13.43 -13.25 36.42
C ARG A 26 -12.31 -12.66 35.55
N PRO A 27 -11.73 -13.41 34.60
CA PRO A 27 -10.93 -12.80 33.55
C PRO A 27 -11.78 -11.73 32.90
N GLN A 28 -11.40 -10.45 33.06
CA GLN A 28 -11.99 -9.41 32.24
C GLN A 28 -11.68 -9.76 30.79
N PRO A 29 -12.68 -9.75 29.88
CA PRO A 29 -12.39 -9.79 28.46
C PRO A 29 -11.39 -8.67 28.18
N HIS A 30 -10.23 -9.02 27.62
CA HIS A 30 -9.32 -8.02 27.10
C HIS A 30 -10.06 -7.34 25.96
N VAL A 31 -10.66 -6.18 26.24
CA VAL A 31 -11.16 -5.29 25.20
C VAL A 31 -9.89 -4.76 24.54
N PRO A 32 -9.60 -5.13 23.27
CA PRO A 32 -8.47 -4.54 22.58
C PRO A 32 -8.67 -3.02 22.62
N ALA A 33 -7.61 -2.29 22.97
CA ALA A 33 -7.64 -0.84 22.86
C ALA A 33 -8.14 -0.50 21.45
N PRO A 34 -9.03 0.51 21.29
CA PRO A 34 -9.42 0.95 19.97
C PRO A 34 -8.14 1.22 19.19
N GLU A 35 -8.01 0.57 18.03
CA GLU A 35 -6.88 0.81 17.15
C GLU A 35 -6.77 2.31 16.92
N PRO A 36 -5.55 2.88 16.98
CA PRO A 36 -5.38 4.30 16.74
C PRO A 36 -6.00 4.61 15.38
N THR A 37 -7.06 5.41 15.38
CA THR A 37 -7.68 5.91 14.15
C THR A 37 -6.56 6.50 13.30
N PRO A 38 -6.42 6.09 12.03
CA PRO A 38 -5.49 6.72 11.10
C PRO A 38 -5.71 8.23 11.17
N ARG A 39 -4.62 9.00 11.21
CA ARG A 39 -4.75 10.44 11.04
C ARG A 39 -5.42 10.68 9.69
N ALA A 40 -6.31 11.67 9.61
CA ALA A 40 -7.01 12.00 8.36
C ALA A 40 -6.05 12.31 7.19
N ASP A 41 -4.77 12.56 7.49
CA ASP A 41 -3.70 12.87 6.52
C ASP A 41 -2.80 11.66 6.22
N ASP A 42 -3.06 10.47 6.78
CA ASP A 42 -2.28 9.26 6.56
C ASP A 42 -2.99 8.39 5.51
N PRO A 43 -2.55 8.42 4.23
CA PRO A 43 -3.09 7.55 3.22
C PRO A 43 -2.80 6.13 3.69
N GLY A 44 -3.84 5.34 3.97
CA GLY A 44 -3.68 4.02 4.56
C GLY A 44 -2.60 3.18 3.86
N PRO A 45 -2.04 2.16 4.54
CA PRO A 45 -0.84 1.44 4.09
C PRO A 45 -0.93 0.89 2.65
N ASP A 46 -2.14 0.63 2.14
CA ASP A 46 -2.39 0.17 0.78
C ASP A 46 -2.08 1.25 -0.28
N LEU A 47 -2.45 2.52 -0.03
CA LEU A 47 -2.21 3.61 -0.97
C LEU A 47 -0.72 3.98 -1.04
N HIS A 48 -0.05 4.09 0.12
CA HIS A 48 1.40 4.37 0.15
C HIS A 48 2.19 3.29 -0.60
N ARG A 49 1.86 2.01 -0.36
CA ARG A 49 2.44 0.86 -1.07
C ARG A 49 2.17 0.91 -2.58
N ALA A 50 0.95 1.29 -2.98
CA ALA A 50 0.58 1.42 -4.39
C ALA A 50 1.38 2.53 -5.08
N MET A 51 1.49 3.72 -4.47
CA MET A 51 2.29 4.82 -5.02
C MET A 51 3.77 4.48 -5.10
N TYR A 52 4.31 3.78 -4.09
CA TYR A 52 5.73 3.42 -4.07
C TYR A 52 6.05 2.51 -5.25
N ARG A 53 5.13 1.58 -5.56
CA ARG A 53 5.22 0.71 -6.73
C ARG A 53 5.08 1.48 -8.03
N SER A 54 4.09 2.35 -8.16
CA SER A 54 3.88 3.11 -9.39
C SER A 54 5.11 3.92 -9.81
N VAL A 55 5.90 4.41 -8.85
CA VAL A 55 7.17 5.11 -9.07
C VAL A 55 8.29 4.16 -9.54
N HIS A 56 8.28 2.92 -9.08
CA HIS A 56 9.32 1.92 -9.41
C HIS A 56 9.02 1.06 -10.62
N ASP A 57 7.74 0.93 -10.95
CA ASP A 57 7.23 0.26 -12.13
C ASP A 57 7.01 1.29 -13.27
N ASP A 58 7.54 2.51 -13.09
CA ASP A 58 7.56 3.60 -14.04
C ASP A 58 6.19 3.90 -14.71
N ALA A 59 5.12 3.87 -13.89
CA ALA A 59 3.75 4.05 -14.37
C ALA A 59 3.48 5.47 -14.87
N TRP A 60 2.68 5.61 -15.93
CA TRP A 60 2.18 6.91 -16.36
C TRP A 60 1.21 7.50 -15.35
N LEU A 61 1.22 8.83 -15.17
CA LEU A 61 0.34 9.52 -14.23
C LEU A 61 -1.15 9.19 -14.44
N PHE A 62 -1.61 8.96 -15.67
CA PHE A 62 -3.02 8.65 -15.94
C PHE A 62 -3.44 7.26 -15.46
N ASP A 63 -2.52 6.29 -15.37
CA ASP A 63 -2.80 4.93 -14.88
C ASP A 63 -2.73 4.83 -13.34
N ILE A 64 -2.07 5.80 -12.70
CA ILE A 64 -1.81 5.75 -11.25
C ILE A 64 -3.10 5.65 -10.41
N PRO A 65 -4.15 6.46 -10.65
CA PRO A 65 -5.39 6.37 -9.89
C PRO A 65 -6.15 5.06 -10.11
N ASP A 66 -6.04 4.45 -11.28
CA ASP A 66 -6.75 3.19 -11.58
C ASP A 66 -6.15 2.02 -10.81
N GLY A 67 -4.86 2.11 -10.45
CA GLY A 67 -4.18 1.10 -9.63
C GLY A 67 -3.91 -0.21 -10.38
N ASP A 68 -4.07 -0.23 -11.70
CA ASP A 68 -3.83 -1.40 -12.57
C ASP A 68 -2.34 -1.51 -12.94
N PHE A 69 -1.49 -1.61 -11.92
CA PHE A 69 -0.05 -1.85 -12.09
C PHE A 69 0.23 -3.34 -12.18
N VAL A 70 1.06 -3.75 -13.15
CA VAL A 70 1.30 -5.16 -13.51
C VAL A 70 2.06 -5.93 -12.42
N ASP A 71 1.76 -7.23 -12.35
CA ASP A 71 2.49 -8.29 -11.66
C ASP A 71 2.81 -8.07 -10.18
N TRP A 72 1.75 -8.21 -9.37
CA TRP A 72 1.95 -8.92 -8.12
C TRP A 72 2.07 -10.44 -8.40
N GLU A 73 3.29 -10.99 -8.42
CA GLU A 73 3.49 -12.44 -8.27
C GLU A 73 3.06 -12.90 -6.86
N GLY A 74 1.78 -13.30 -6.67
CA GLY A 74 1.30 -14.03 -5.47
C GLY A 74 0.46 -13.35 -4.36
N GLU A 75 0.01 -12.10 -4.48
CA GLU A 75 -0.90 -11.37 -3.58
C GLU A 75 -1.87 -10.56 -4.45
N ALA A 76 -3.04 -10.23 -3.90
CA ALA A 76 -3.99 -9.40 -4.60
C ALA A 76 -3.38 -8.01 -4.88
N PRO A 77 -3.64 -7.41 -6.06
CA PRO A 77 -3.21 -6.05 -6.34
C PRO A 77 -3.68 -5.12 -5.22
N PRO A 78 -2.87 -4.12 -4.83
CA PRO A 78 -3.30 -3.12 -3.85
C PRO A 78 -4.60 -2.50 -4.38
N GLY A 79 -5.69 -2.65 -3.62
CA GLY A 79 -7.04 -2.43 -4.12
C GLY A 79 -7.24 -1.01 -4.64
N GLY A 80 -7.12 -0.83 -5.95
CA GLY A 80 -7.63 0.32 -6.68
C GLY A 80 -9.13 0.16 -7.02
N PRO A 81 -9.80 1.22 -7.47
CA PRO A 81 -9.24 2.54 -7.78
C PRO A 81 -8.97 3.41 -6.55
N PHE A 82 -8.03 4.34 -6.66
CA PHE A 82 -7.67 5.33 -5.65
C PHE A 82 -8.22 6.71 -6.03
N ASP A 83 -8.45 7.59 -5.04
CA ASP A 83 -8.78 9.00 -5.33
C ASP A 83 -7.55 9.70 -5.95
N PRO A 84 -7.66 10.30 -7.16
CA PRO A 84 -6.55 11.03 -7.77
C PRO A 84 -5.98 12.13 -6.87
N ALA A 85 -6.79 12.76 -6.02
CA ALA A 85 -6.34 13.76 -5.08
C ALA A 85 -5.42 13.18 -3.99
N ASP A 86 -5.71 11.97 -3.52
CA ASP A 86 -4.87 11.28 -2.53
C ASP A 86 -3.56 10.81 -3.15
N CYS A 87 -3.59 10.30 -4.38
CA CYS A 87 -2.39 9.97 -5.17
C CYS A 87 -1.51 11.22 -5.38
N SER A 88 -2.12 12.32 -5.80
CA SER A 88 -1.46 13.64 -5.95
C SER A 88 -0.80 14.08 -4.65
N ALA A 89 -1.50 13.98 -3.52
CA ALA A 89 -0.95 14.37 -2.23
C ALA A 89 0.30 13.56 -1.84
N VAL A 90 0.31 12.24 -2.10
CA VAL A 90 1.46 11.38 -1.84
C VAL A 90 2.64 11.74 -2.75
N LEU A 91 2.42 11.79 -4.06
CA LEU A 91 3.47 12.07 -5.03
C LEU A 91 4.07 13.47 -4.82
N LEU A 92 3.25 14.47 -4.50
CA LEU A 92 3.74 15.81 -4.15
C LEU A 92 4.64 15.80 -2.91
N ARG A 93 4.28 15.06 -1.85
CA ARG A 93 5.14 14.94 -0.65
C ARG A 93 6.49 14.33 -1.00
N TRP A 94 6.52 13.32 -1.85
CA TRP A 94 7.76 12.66 -2.27
C TRP A 94 8.60 13.53 -3.19
N PHE A 95 7.95 14.27 -4.08
CA PHE A 95 8.60 15.23 -4.96
C PHE A 95 9.22 16.37 -4.15
N ASP A 96 8.47 16.98 -3.23
CA ASP A 96 8.95 18.06 -2.36
C ASP A 96 10.06 17.55 -1.40
N ALA A 97 10.08 16.24 -1.07
CA ALA A 97 11.18 15.60 -0.33
C ALA A 97 12.43 15.27 -1.20
N GLY A 98 12.35 15.45 -2.51
CA GLY A 98 13.41 15.12 -3.47
C GLY A 98 13.63 13.62 -3.67
N LEU A 99 12.61 12.80 -3.39
CA LEU A 99 12.66 11.35 -3.56
C LEU A 99 12.28 10.92 -4.97
N ILE A 100 11.43 11.69 -5.65
CA ILE A 100 11.03 11.45 -7.03
C ILE A 100 11.32 12.68 -7.90
N GLU A 101 11.40 12.44 -9.20
CA GLU A 101 11.35 13.45 -10.24
C GLU A 101 10.40 13.00 -11.35
N LEU A 102 10.02 13.91 -12.23
CA LEU A 102 9.03 13.66 -13.27
C LEU A 102 9.69 13.75 -14.65
N HIS A 103 9.45 12.74 -15.47
CA HIS A 103 9.93 12.65 -16.85
C HIS A 103 8.76 12.61 -17.81
N GLN A 104 8.96 13.11 -19.03
CA GLN A 104 7.91 13.09 -20.05
C GLN A 104 8.17 11.97 -21.04
N ASP A 105 7.25 11.02 -21.13
CA ASP A 105 7.17 10.19 -22.33
C ASP A 105 6.49 10.99 -23.45
N ARG A 106 7.21 11.22 -24.56
CA ARG A 106 6.74 11.99 -25.71
C ARG A 106 6.31 11.11 -26.89
N ASP A 107 6.67 9.84 -26.85
CA ASP A 107 6.34 8.88 -27.90
C ASP A 107 5.82 7.58 -27.25
N PRO A 108 4.72 7.68 -26.47
CA PRO A 108 4.20 6.51 -25.80
C PRO A 108 3.77 5.47 -26.84
N PRO A 109 4.20 4.21 -26.69
CA PRO A 109 3.77 3.15 -27.58
C PRO A 109 2.25 3.02 -27.54
N LYS A 110 1.61 3.18 -28.70
CA LYS A 110 0.14 3.22 -28.84
C LYS A 110 -0.60 1.97 -28.34
N ASP A 111 0.10 0.84 -28.26
CA ASP A 111 -0.46 -0.47 -27.95
C ASP A 111 0.34 -1.22 -26.86
N ALA A 112 1.31 -0.58 -26.18
CA ALA A 112 2.05 -1.26 -25.12
C ALA A 112 1.46 -0.93 -23.74
N PRO A 113 1.41 -1.91 -22.82
CA PRO A 113 1.07 -1.63 -21.43
C PRO A 113 2.11 -0.68 -20.82
N ALA A 114 1.66 0.21 -19.94
CA ALA A 114 2.46 1.27 -19.32
C ALA A 114 3.61 0.77 -18.42
N THR A 115 3.83 -0.54 -18.32
CA THR A 115 4.50 -1.19 -17.18
C THR A 115 5.66 -2.10 -17.58
N ASP A 116 6.15 -2.05 -18.82
CA ASP A 116 7.30 -2.86 -19.28
C ASP A 116 8.36 -2.01 -20.00
N LEU A 117 8.42 -0.74 -19.63
CA LEU A 117 9.41 0.18 -20.15
C LEU A 117 10.41 0.40 -19.02
N ASP A 118 11.62 -0.14 -19.17
CA ASP A 118 12.76 0.19 -18.31
C ASP A 118 13.12 1.66 -18.57
N TYR A 119 12.39 2.59 -17.95
CA TYR A 119 12.60 4.01 -18.16
C TYR A 119 13.80 4.54 -17.39
N ALA A 120 14.36 3.74 -16.46
CA ALA A 120 15.72 3.97 -15.98
C ALA A 120 16.76 3.80 -17.11
N ALA A 121 16.50 2.93 -18.09
CA ALA A 121 17.30 2.81 -19.32
C ALA A 121 16.84 3.75 -20.45
N ALA A 122 15.57 4.16 -20.48
CA ALA A 122 15.08 5.13 -21.46
C ALA A 122 15.50 6.56 -21.07
N GLU A 123 16.21 7.26 -21.95
CA GLU A 123 16.57 8.68 -21.74
C GLU A 123 15.35 9.61 -21.93
N LEU A 124 14.34 9.49 -21.06
CA LEU A 124 13.19 10.38 -21.10
C LEU A 124 13.60 11.82 -20.69
N PRO A 125 13.11 12.85 -21.39
CA PRO A 125 13.36 14.23 -21.01
C PRO A 125 12.73 14.53 -19.66
N ARG A 126 13.57 15.00 -18.72
CA ARG A 126 13.13 15.47 -17.41
C ARG A 126 12.25 16.73 -17.55
N ILE A 127 11.14 16.74 -16.83
CA ILE A 127 10.26 17.92 -16.70
C ILE A 127 10.88 18.90 -15.69
N PRO A 128 10.95 20.22 -15.99
CA PRO A 128 11.44 21.21 -15.04
C PRO A 128 10.69 21.16 -13.70
N ALA A 129 11.38 21.40 -12.59
CA ALA A 129 10.83 21.16 -11.26
C ALA A 129 9.54 21.95 -10.95
N GLU A 130 9.44 23.20 -11.43
CA GLU A 130 8.24 24.03 -11.28
C GLU A 130 7.05 23.43 -12.02
N ASP A 131 7.26 23.01 -13.28
CA ASP A 131 6.22 22.41 -14.11
C ASP A 131 5.81 21.04 -13.59
N ALA A 132 6.78 20.23 -13.14
CA ALA A 132 6.53 18.92 -12.53
C ALA A 132 5.67 19.05 -11.27
N ARG A 133 6.00 20.01 -10.39
CA ARG A 133 5.21 20.27 -9.19
C ARG A 133 3.81 20.76 -9.53
N ALA A 134 3.67 21.64 -10.52
CA ALA A 134 2.36 22.14 -10.97
C ALA A 134 1.50 21.02 -11.58
N LEU A 135 2.10 20.10 -12.33
CA LEU A 135 1.43 18.94 -12.89
C LEU A 135 1.00 17.94 -11.79
N LEU A 136 1.89 17.65 -10.82
CA LEU A 136 1.55 16.78 -9.71
C LEU A 136 0.44 17.35 -8.82
N ALA A 137 0.28 18.67 -8.75
CA ALA A 137 -0.77 19.35 -8.00
C ALA A 137 -2.12 19.45 -8.72
N ALA A 138 -2.22 18.95 -9.97
CA ALA A 138 -3.40 19.06 -10.81
C ALA A 138 -3.78 17.67 -11.36
N PRO A 139 -4.26 16.74 -10.49
CA PRO A 139 -4.58 15.38 -10.89
C PRO A 139 -5.66 15.28 -11.98
N GLU A 140 -6.49 16.31 -12.15
CA GLU A 140 -7.46 16.41 -13.25
C GLU A 140 -6.80 16.47 -14.64
N ARG A 141 -5.49 16.74 -14.73
CA ARG A 141 -4.72 16.73 -15.98
C ARG A 141 -4.16 15.36 -16.32
N TRP A 142 -4.18 14.39 -15.39
CA TRP A 142 -3.61 13.07 -15.57
C TRP A 142 -4.53 12.19 -16.42
N THR A 143 -4.56 12.48 -17.72
CA THR A 143 -5.44 11.81 -18.68
C THR A 143 -4.66 11.40 -19.91
N ASP A 144 -5.03 10.28 -20.51
CA ASP A 144 -4.51 9.79 -21.81
C ASP A 144 -4.85 10.74 -22.98
N ALA A 145 -5.78 11.67 -22.77
CA ALA A 145 -6.19 12.67 -23.74
C ALA A 145 -5.16 13.79 -23.95
N THR A 146 -4.17 13.92 -23.06
CA THR A 146 -3.17 14.99 -23.12
C THR A 146 -1.76 14.46 -22.83
N PRO A 147 -0.69 15.14 -23.31
CA PRO A 147 0.68 14.75 -22.98
C PRO A 147 0.97 14.66 -21.47
N ASP A 148 0.25 15.43 -20.66
CA ASP A 148 0.42 15.49 -19.22
C ASP A 148 0.22 14.13 -18.54
N GLY A 149 -0.72 13.30 -19.03
CA GLY A 149 -0.97 11.97 -18.48
C GLY A 149 0.20 11.01 -18.66
N PHE A 150 0.99 11.18 -19.71
CA PHE A 150 2.15 10.33 -20.04
C PHE A 150 3.43 10.74 -19.33
N ALA A 151 3.34 11.65 -18.36
CA ALA A 151 4.45 11.90 -17.46
C ALA A 151 4.65 10.68 -16.55
N VAL A 152 5.91 10.38 -16.22
CA VAL A 152 6.32 9.22 -15.42
C VAL A 152 7.04 9.73 -14.17
N PRO A 153 6.55 9.45 -12.96
CA PRO A 153 7.30 9.69 -11.74
C PRO A 153 8.34 8.59 -11.56
N VAL A 154 9.60 8.97 -11.45
CA VAL A 154 10.73 8.04 -11.28
C VAL A 154 11.48 8.39 -10.00
N PRO A 155 12.10 7.41 -9.31
CA PRO A 155 12.87 7.70 -8.11
C PRO A 155 14.16 8.45 -8.50
N THR A 156 14.53 9.46 -7.72
CA THR A 156 15.86 10.07 -7.81
C THR A 156 16.92 9.10 -7.25
N GLU A 157 18.21 9.46 -7.35
CA GLU A 157 19.26 8.71 -6.63
C GLU A 157 18.98 8.61 -5.12
N ARG A 158 18.44 9.69 -4.54
CA ARG A 158 18.03 9.71 -3.13
C ARG A 158 16.83 8.80 -2.90
N GLY A 159 15.82 8.83 -3.78
CA GLY A 159 14.69 7.91 -3.73
C GLY A 159 15.14 6.45 -3.71
N ARG A 160 15.97 6.07 -4.69
CA ARG A 160 16.51 4.69 -4.82
C ARG A 160 17.31 4.22 -3.61
N SER A 161 18.02 5.12 -2.92
CA SER A 161 18.81 4.80 -1.73
C SER A 161 18.03 4.92 -0.41
N THR A 162 16.79 5.39 -0.44
CA THR A 162 15.93 5.54 0.74
C THR A 162 15.06 4.30 0.92
N PRO A 163 15.16 3.58 2.05
CA PRO A 163 14.28 2.44 2.36
C PRO A 163 12.79 2.82 2.27
N ALA A 164 11.94 1.92 1.75
CA ALA A 164 10.52 2.19 1.50
C ALA A 164 9.76 2.70 2.73
N ASP A 165 10.07 2.17 3.93
CA ASP A 165 9.48 2.58 5.20
C ASP A 165 9.87 4.00 5.66
N ARG A 166 10.77 4.67 4.91
CA ARG A 166 11.21 6.05 5.16
C ARG A 166 10.71 7.06 4.13
N TRP A 167 9.87 6.65 3.20
CA TRP A 167 9.17 7.57 2.31
C TRP A 167 7.99 8.21 3.06
N PRO A 168 7.85 9.56 3.06
CA PRO A 168 6.88 10.28 3.90
C PRO A 168 5.44 10.26 3.36
#